data_AF-A0A1Y3NFQ5-F1
#
_entry.id   AF-A0A1Y3NFQ5-F1
#
_cell.length_a   1.000
_cell.length_b   1.000
_cell.length_c   1.000
_cell.angle_alpha   90.00
_cell.angle_beta   90.00
_cell.angle_gamma   90.00
#
_symmetry.space_group_name_H-M   'P 1'
#
loop_
_entity.id
_entity.type
_entity.pdbx_description
1 polymer ?
#
loop_
_entity_poly.entity_id
_entity_poly.type
_entity_poly.pdbx_seq_one_letter_code
_entity_poly.pdbx_strand_id
1 'polypeptide(L)'
;MSTEKKIEVESKIENEEELQYLNLIKKIINEGELRNDRTGTGTRAIFGPNPLRFSLKDHFPLLTTKKVFFRGVAEELFWFIRGDTDSKILSKKGVKIWEGNGSREFLDKIGLTEREEGDLGPIYGWQWRHFGAKYVDCHTDYTGKGKDQLRDVIDKIVNNPTDRRIIMSAWNPAEDIEPHKKMQKISNNKIKTKKTVDQILKELEEFTFDDIEIIDYNPHGKIYMKMSA
;
A
#
# COMPACT_ATOMS: atom_id res chain seq x y z
N MET A 1 20.70 -4.28 61.74
CA MET A 1 20.94 -4.82 60.39
C MET A 1 19.98 -4.12 59.45
N SER A 2 20.49 -3.41 58.45
CA SER A 2 19.66 -2.74 57.44
C SER A 2 19.34 -3.73 56.33
N THR A 3 18.06 -4.03 56.10
CA THR A 3 17.61 -4.77 54.91
C THR A 3 17.38 -3.78 53.78
N GLU A 4 18.36 -3.62 52.91
CA GLU A 4 18.20 -2.88 51.66
C GLU A 4 17.16 -3.59 50.78
N LYS A 5 16.02 -2.92 50.54
CA LYS A 5 15.09 -3.34 49.48
C LYS A 5 15.76 -3.11 48.15
N LYS A 6 16.19 -4.19 47.50
CA LYS A 6 16.59 -4.20 46.10
C LYS A 6 15.38 -3.76 45.27
N ILE A 7 15.41 -2.55 44.72
CA ILE A 7 14.40 -2.08 43.78
C ILE A 7 14.72 -2.76 42.44
N GLU A 8 13.96 -3.79 42.10
CA GLU A 8 13.95 -4.28 40.72
C GLU A 8 13.30 -3.21 39.85
N VAL A 9 14.14 -2.54 39.06
CA VAL A 9 13.67 -1.70 37.96
C VAL A 9 13.21 -2.68 36.89
N GLU A 10 11.91 -2.91 36.81
CA GLU A 10 11.30 -3.57 35.65
C GLU A 10 11.74 -2.80 34.40
N SER A 11 12.58 -3.42 33.57
CA SER A 11 12.90 -2.89 32.26
C SER A 11 11.60 -2.85 31.47
N LYS A 12 11.05 -1.65 31.23
CA LYS A 12 10.00 -1.48 30.24
C LYS A 12 10.48 -2.17 28.96
N ILE A 13 9.72 -3.15 28.50
CA ILE A 13 9.95 -3.78 27.21
C ILE A 13 9.66 -2.69 26.18
N GLU A 14 10.71 -2.01 25.72
CA GLU A 14 10.58 -1.03 24.65
C GLU A 14 10.27 -1.78 23.35
N ASN A 15 9.30 -1.28 22.58
CA ASN A 15 8.97 -1.85 21.28
C ASN A 15 10.10 -1.50 20.29
N GLU A 16 11.13 -2.34 20.25
CA GLU A 16 12.33 -2.15 19.43
C GLU A 16 12.00 -1.99 17.94
N GLU A 17 10.94 -2.63 17.44
CA GLU A 17 10.50 -2.48 16.06
C GLU A 17 9.90 -1.11 15.78
N GLU A 18 8.97 -0.63 16.62
CA GLU A 18 8.40 0.72 16.47
C GLU A 18 9.47 1.82 16.71
N LEU A 19 10.45 1.57 17.59
CA LEU A 19 11.60 2.47 17.78
C LEU A 19 12.40 2.69 16.49
N GLN A 20 12.45 1.75 15.54
CA GLN A 20 13.14 1.99 14.26
C GLN A 20 12.48 3.15 13.48
N TYR A 21 11.14 3.17 13.44
CA TYR A 21 10.37 4.23 12.79
C TYR A 21 10.52 5.58 13.52
N LEU A 22 10.45 5.57 14.84
CA LEU A 22 10.60 6.78 15.67
C LEU A 22 12.01 7.38 15.57
N ASN A 23 13.04 6.52 15.58
CA ASN A 23 14.43 6.95 15.40
C ASN A 23 14.69 7.51 13.99
N LEU A 24 14.04 6.96 12.96
CA LEU A 24 14.10 7.52 11.60
C LEU A 24 13.47 8.93 11.55
N ILE A 25 12.30 9.14 12.15
CA ILE A 25 11.69 10.48 12.26
C ILE A 25 12.63 11.44 12.99
N LYS A 26 13.16 11.04 14.15
CA LYS A 26 14.10 11.84 14.94
C LYS A 26 15.34 12.22 14.13
N LYS A 27 15.88 11.29 13.34
CA LYS A 27 16.99 11.55 12.42
C LYS A 27 16.63 12.57 11.34
N ILE A 28 15.48 12.43 10.68
CA ILE A 28 15.01 13.37 9.65
C ILE A 28 14.79 14.78 10.22
N ILE A 29 14.29 14.90 11.45
CA ILE A 29 14.11 16.20 12.13
C ILE A 29 15.46 16.88 12.41
N ASN A 30 16.44 16.12 12.91
CA ASN A 30 17.73 16.65 13.36
C ASN A 30 18.73 16.89 12.22
N GLU A 31 18.78 15.99 11.24
CA GLU A 31 19.84 15.92 10.22
C GLU A 31 19.31 16.16 8.80
N GLY A 32 17.99 16.16 8.59
CA GLY A 32 17.38 16.23 7.26
C GLY A 32 17.51 17.61 6.60
N GLU A 33 17.96 17.59 5.33
CA GLU A 33 18.05 18.77 4.47
C GLU A 33 16.67 19.37 4.20
N LEU A 34 16.57 20.70 4.21
CA LEU A 34 15.36 21.41 3.80
C LEU A 34 15.26 21.42 2.27
N ARG A 35 14.13 20.95 1.73
CA ARG A 35 13.88 20.85 0.29
C ARG A 35 12.48 21.37 -0.05
N ASN A 36 12.38 22.17 -1.11
CA ASN A 36 11.10 22.54 -1.70
C ASN A 36 10.49 21.33 -2.43
N ASP A 37 9.17 21.30 -2.56
CA ASP A 37 8.42 20.23 -3.21
C ASP A 37 7.28 20.79 -4.08
N ARG A 38 6.63 19.92 -4.87
CA ARG A 38 5.54 20.33 -5.78
C ARG A 38 4.30 20.91 -5.08
N THR A 39 4.14 20.68 -3.77
CA THR A 39 2.98 21.19 -3.01
C THR A 39 3.24 22.57 -2.41
N GLY A 40 4.49 23.06 -2.43
CA GLY A 40 4.88 24.31 -1.77
C GLY A 40 4.95 24.22 -0.24
N THR A 41 4.72 23.03 0.35
CA THR A 41 4.82 22.81 1.80
C THR A 41 6.29 22.77 2.25
N GLY A 42 7.16 22.23 1.40
CA GLY A 42 8.54 21.90 1.75
C GLY A 42 8.66 20.69 2.66
N THR A 43 9.86 20.11 2.73
CA THR A 43 10.16 18.89 3.50
C THR A 43 11.52 18.98 4.17
N ARG A 44 11.72 18.20 5.24
CA ARG A 44 13.05 17.74 5.67
C ARG A 44 13.26 16.33 5.13
N ALA A 45 14.41 16.07 4.52
CA ALA A 45 14.66 14.79 3.85
C ALA A 45 16.07 14.25 4.09
N ILE A 46 16.18 12.92 4.11
CA ILE A 46 17.43 12.16 4.08
C ILE A 46 17.30 11.14 2.96
N PHE A 47 18.33 10.97 2.14
CA PHE A 47 18.36 9.98 1.08
C PHE A 47 18.92 8.63 1.59
N GLY A 48 18.29 7.52 1.21
CA GLY A 48 18.76 6.17 1.55
C GLY A 48 18.94 5.87 3.05
N PRO A 49 17.95 6.12 3.93
CA PRO A 49 18.02 5.69 5.32
C PRO A 49 18.08 4.16 5.44
N ASN A 50 18.54 3.65 6.60
CA ASN A 50 18.52 2.22 6.90
C ASN A 50 17.09 1.66 6.76
N PRO A 51 16.89 0.50 6.11
CA PRO A 51 15.58 -0.09 5.94
C PRO A 51 15.02 -0.56 7.29
N LEU A 52 13.77 -0.20 7.56
CA LEU A 52 13.00 -0.68 8.71
C LEU A 52 12.71 -2.18 8.53
N ARG A 53 12.75 -2.94 9.63
CA ARG A 53 12.46 -4.38 9.66
C ARG A 53 11.43 -4.67 10.73
N PHE A 54 10.37 -5.38 10.33
CA PHE A 54 9.28 -5.78 11.19
C PHE A 54 9.02 -7.28 11.06
N SER A 55 8.85 -7.97 12.19
CA SER A 55 8.38 -9.35 12.23
C SER A 55 6.86 -9.39 12.01
N LEU A 56 6.41 -10.37 11.23
CA LEU A 56 4.97 -10.69 11.05
C LEU A 56 4.61 -12.05 11.66
N LYS A 57 5.53 -12.66 12.42
CA LYS A 57 5.36 -14.04 12.93
C LYS A 57 4.42 -14.10 14.13
N ASP A 58 4.62 -13.19 15.08
CA ASP A 58 3.97 -13.24 16.40
C ASP A 58 3.16 -11.94 16.71
N HIS A 59 3.21 -10.93 15.83
CA HIS A 59 2.46 -9.66 15.95
C HIS A 59 2.32 -8.96 14.58
N PHE A 60 1.53 -7.88 14.53
CA PHE A 60 1.35 -7.03 13.35
C PHE A 60 1.86 -5.59 13.64
N PRO A 61 2.69 -4.97 12.78
CA PRO A 61 3.39 -3.71 13.06
C PRO A 61 2.49 -2.47 12.87
N LEU A 62 1.38 -2.41 13.61
CA LEU A 62 0.50 -1.25 13.67
C LEU A 62 0.97 -0.29 14.77
N LEU A 63 1.42 0.91 14.37
CA LEU A 63 1.99 1.91 15.29
C LEU A 63 1.10 2.15 16.52
N THR A 64 1.72 2.09 17.70
CA THR A 64 1.08 2.30 19.00
C THR A 64 1.26 3.73 19.50
N THR A 65 2.32 4.45 19.11
CA THR A 65 2.57 5.85 19.48
C THR A 65 1.57 6.86 18.88
N LYS A 66 0.70 6.42 17.96
CA LYS A 66 -0.42 7.18 17.42
C LYS A 66 -1.50 6.22 16.93
N LYS A 67 -2.76 6.43 17.31
CA LYS A 67 -3.90 5.67 16.76
C LYS A 67 -3.97 5.79 15.23
N VAL A 68 -3.76 4.69 14.53
CA VAL A 68 -3.85 4.56 13.07
C VAL A 68 -5.30 4.30 12.64
N PHE A 69 -5.74 4.88 11.53
CA PHE A 69 -7.03 4.57 10.91
C PHE A 69 -6.91 3.31 10.04
N PHE A 70 -6.79 2.15 10.69
CA PHE A 70 -6.47 0.89 10.01
C PHE A 70 -7.51 0.47 8.95
N ARG A 71 -8.80 0.78 9.15
CA ARG A 71 -9.84 0.54 8.13
C ARG A 71 -9.51 1.20 6.79
N GLY A 72 -8.97 2.43 6.80
CA GLY A 72 -8.55 3.10 5.58
C GLY A 72 -7.45 2.35 4.83
N VAL A 73 -6.47 1.82 5.58
CA VAL A 73 -5.34 1.04 5.04
C VAL A 73 -5.80 -0.29 4.45
N ALA A 74 -6.68 -1.01 5.15
CA ALA A 74 -7.20 -2.30 4.70
C ALA A 74 -8.10 -2.16 3.46
N GLU A 75 -9.06 -1.23 3.47
CA GLU A 75 -9.98 -1.03 2.35
C GLU A 75 -9.27 -0.54 1.08
N GLU A 76 -8.21 0.28 1.23
CA GLU A 76 -7.31 0.68 0.14
C GLU A 76 -6.57 -0.54 -0.45
N LEU A 77 -6.01 -1.41 0.39
CA LEU A 77 -5.35 -2.63 -0.08
C LEU A 77 -6.31 -3.55 -0.85
N PHE A 78 -7.54 -3.72 -0.38
CA PHE A 78 -8.54 -4.54 -1.09
C PHE A 78 -8.95 -3.92 -2.44
N TRP A 79 -9.04 -2.60 -2.50
CA TRP A 79 -9.30 -1.84 -3.72
C TRP A 79 -8.15 -2.00 -4.74
N PHE A 80 -6.89 -1.94 -4.29
CA PHE A 80 -5.75 -2.30 -5.13
C PHE A 80 -5.76 -3.76 -5.59
N ILE A 81 -6.11 -4.71 -4.71
CA ILE A 81 -6.19 -6.15 -5.05
C ILE A 81 -7.20 -6.39 -6.17
N ARG A 82 -8.38 -5.76 -6.13
CA ARG A 82 -9.39 -5.85 -7.20
C ARG A 82 -8.99 -5.16 -8.51
N GLY A 83 -7.97 -4.31 -8.49
CA GLY A 83 -7.57 -3.51 -9.65
C GLY A 83 -8.42 -2.24 -9.86
N ASP A 84 -9.23 -1.87 -8.85
CA ASP A 84 -10.12 -0.72 -8.89
C ASP A 84 -9.32 0.60 -9.05
N THR A 85 -9.88 1.58 -9.79
CA THR A 85 -9.28 2.92 -9.98
C THR A 85 -10.24 4.10 -9.73
N ASP A 86 -11.51 3.84 -9.39
CA ASP A 86 -12.47 4.85 -8.93
C ASP A 86 -12.35 5.08 -7.42
N SER A 87 -11.91 6.28 -7.02
CA SER A 87 -11.80 6.69 -5.61
C SER A 87 -13.16 6.77 -4.90
N LYS A 88 -14.27 6.94 -5.63
CA LYS A 88 -15.61 6.98 -5.04
C LYS A 88 -16.00 5.64 -4.41
N ILE A 89 -15.39 4.52 -4.82
CA ILE A 89 -15.55 3.21 -4.17
C ILE A 89 -15.06 3.28 -2.71
N LEU A 90 -13.92 3.92 -2.47
CA LEU A 90 -13.37 4.15 -1.12
C LEU A 90 -14.21 5.18 -0.35
N SER A 91 -14.62 6.29 -0.97
CA SER A 91 -15.47 7.30 -0.34
C SER A 91 -16.82 6.74 0.15
N LYS A 92 -17.45 5.84 -0.63
CA LYS A 92 -18.69 5.13 -0.23
C LYS A 92 -18.51 4.30 1.04
N LYS A 93 -17.29 3.85 1.34
CA LYS A 93 -16.90 3.12 2.56
C LYS A 93 -16.38 4.04 3.69
N GLY A 94 -16.45 5.36 3.50
CA GLY A 94 -15.94 6.35 4.45
C GLY A 94 -14.41 6.54 4.41
N VAL A 95 -13.72 6.01 3.40
CA VAL A 95 -12.27 6.12 3.24
C VAL A 95 -11.95 7.22 2.24
N LYS A 96 -11.45 8.34 2.74
CA LYS A 96 -11.35 9.62 2.00
C LYS A 96 -9.94 9.99 1.53
N ILE A 97 -8.96 9.10 1.70
CA ILE A 97 -7.54 9.40 1.48
C ILE A 97 -7.20 9.83 0.04
N TRP A 98 -7.99 9.36 -0.94
CA TRP A 98 -7.83 9.69 -2.36
C TRP A 98 -8.76 10.82 -2.85
N GLU A 99 -9.66 11.37 -2.02
CA GLU A 99 -10.64 12.39 -2.47
C GLU A 99 -9.96 13.65 -3.02
N GLY A 100 -8.86 14.09 -2.40
CA GLY A 100 -8.12 15.26 -2.89
C GLY A 100 -7.54 15.06 -4.29
N ASN A 101 -6.93 13.90 -4.54
CA ASN A 101 -6.28 13.58 -5.82
C ASN A 101 -7.26 13.17 -6.93
N GLY A 102 -8.46 12.69 -6.56
CA GLY A 102 -9.53 12.39 -7.51
C GLY A 102 -10.47 13.56 -7.79
N SER A 103 -10.34 14.68 -7.07
CA SER A 103 -11.23 15.85 -7.22
C SER A 103 -11.14 16.49 -8.61
N ARG A 104 -12.26 17.05 -9.10
CA ARG A 104 -12.29 17.81 -10.36
C ARG A 104 -11.20 18.89 -10.43
N GLU A 105 -11.06 19.68 -9.36
CA GLU A 105 -10.04 20.73 -9.24
C GLU A 105 -8.62 20.20 -9.42
N PHE A 106 -8.27 19.09 -8.77
CA PHE A 106 -6.93 18.51 -8.88
C PHE A 106 -6.67 17.93 -10.28
N LEU A 107 -7.63 17.22 -10.86
CA LEU A 107 -7.52 16.65 -12.21
C LEU A 107 -7.33 17.75 -13.27
N ASP A 108 -8.08 18.85 -13.18
CA ASP A 108 -7.93 20.00 -14.08
C ASP A 108 -6.58 20.70 -13.90
N LYS A 109 -6.12 20.87 -12.65
CA LYS A 109 -4.81 21.44 -12.31
C LYS A 109 -3.65 20.66 -12.92
N ILE A 110 -3.79 19.35 -13.15
CA ILE A 110 -2.77 18.51 -13.79
C ILE A 110 -3.05 18.18 -15.27
N GLY A 111 -4.05 18.84 -15.89
CA GLY A 111 -4.35 18.71 -17.32
C GLY A 111 -5.17 17.49 -17.72
N LEU A 112 -5.79 16.79 -16.77
CA LEU A 112 -6.65 15.63 -17.00
C LEU A 112 -8.13 16.04 -17.08
N THR A 113 -8.44 17.02 -17.93
CA THR A 113 -9.80 17.61 -18.07
C THR A 113 -10.85 16.59 -18.50
N GLU A 114 -10.49 15.67 -19.40
CA GLU A 114 -11.39 14.64 -19.94
C GLU A 114 -11.64 13.46 -18.98
N ARG A 115 -10.85 13.33 -17.90
CA ARG A 115 -10.97 12.23 -16.93
C ARG A 115 -12.10 12.53 -15.94
N GLU A 116 -12.98 11.57 -15.65
CA GLU A 116 -14.07 11.77 -14.69
C GLU A 116 -13.53 12.12 -13.29
N GLU A 117 -14.21 12.98 -12.53
CA GLU A 117 -13.94 13.10 -11.09
C GLU A 117 -14.01 11.71 -10.44
N GLY A 118 -13.02 11.37 -9.60
CA GLY A 118 -12.88 10.06 -8.97
C GLY A 118 -12.06 9.03 -9.75
N ASP A 119 -11.97 9.14 -11.08
CA ASP A 119 -11.05 8.32 -11.88
C ASP A 119 -9.60 8.76 -11.60
N LEU A 120 -8.80 7.88 -11.03
CA LEU A 120 -7.38 8.13 -10.70
C LEU A 120 -6.41 7.65 -11.79
N GLY A 121 -6.90 7.00 -12.84
CA GLY A 121 -6.09 6.43 -13.91
C GLY A 121 -5.39 5.11 -13.55
N PRO A 122 -4.41 4.68 -14.38
CA PRO A 122 -3.75 3.38 -14.28
C PRO A 122 -2.73 3.30 -13.12
N ILE A 123 -3.20 3.49 -11.88
CA ILE A 123 -2.36 3.48 -10.67
C ILE A 123 -2.15 2.05 -10.12
N TYR A 124 -1.66 1.93 -8.89
CA TYR A 124 -1.18 0.69 -8.25
C TYR A 124 -2.00 -0.58 -8.57
N GLY A 125 -3.28 -0.62 -8.22
CA GLY A 125 -4.12 -1.80 -8.43
C GLY A 125 -4.24 -2.18 -9.90
N TRP A 126 -4.46 -1.20 -10.78
CA TRP A 126 -4.50 -1.43 -12.21
C TRP A 126 -3.17 -1.96 -12.74
N GLN A 127 -2.02 -1.46 -12.26
CA GLN A 127 -0.72 -2.03 -12.63
C GLN A 127 -0.57 -3.47 -12.10
N TRP A 128 -1.09 -3.80 -10.92
CA TRP A 128 -1.03 -5.16 -10.38
C TRP A 128 -1.85 -6.17 -11.19
N ARG A 129 -3.00 -5.75 -11.76
CA ARG A 129 -3.94 -6.64 -12.46
C ARG A 129 -3.87 -6.58 -13.99
N HIS A 130 -3.45 -5.44 -14.55
CA HIS A 130 -3.57 -5.11 -15.98
C HIS A 130 -2.30 -4.49 -16.60
N PHE A 131 -1.11 -4.71 -16.02
CA PHE A 131 0.16 -4.10 -16.45
C PHE A 131 0.34 -4.13 -17.99
N GLY A 132 0.59 -2.96 -18.58
CA GLY A 132 0.80 -2.81 -20.03
C GLY A 132 -0.43 -3.01 -20.91
N ALA A 133 -1.65 -3.00 -20.35
CA ALA A 133 -2.87 -2.77 -21.12
C ALA A 133 -2.94 -1.31 -21.62
N LYS A 134 -3.99 -0.95 -22.36
CA LYS A 134 -4.34 0.46 -22.60
C LYS A 134 -5.44 0.85 -21.62
N TYR A 135 -5.21 1.88 -20.81
CA TYR A 135 -6.26 2.49 -19.99
C TYR A 135 -7.29 3.21 -20.88
N VAL A 136 -8.55 3.21 -20.45
CA VAL A 136 -9.68 3.91 -21.06
C VAL A 136 -10.30 4.82 -19.99
N ASP A 137 -11.03 4.23 -19.04
CA ASP A 137 -11.68 4.87 -17.89
C ASP A 137 -11.72 3.90 -16.69
N CYS A 138 -12.21 4.36 -15.54
CA CYS A 138 -12.35 3.55 -14.32
C CYS A 138 -13.56 2.57 -14.31
N HIS A 139 -14.41 2.59 -15.35
CA HIS A 139 -15.62 1.74 -15.45
C HIS A 139 -15.46 0.58 -16.44
N THR A 140 -14.44 0.63 -17.30
CA THR A 140 -14.14 -0.36 -18.33
C THR A 140 -13.76 -1.71 -17.75
N ASP A 141 -14.34 -2.79 -18.28
CA ASP A 141 -13.89 -4.15 -17.97
C ASP A 141 -12.52 -4.47 -18.62
N TYR A 142 -11.48 -4.52 -17.79
CA TYR A 142 -10.12 -4.90 -18.19
C TYR A 142 -9.85 -6.41 -18.06
N THR A 143 -10.86 -7.25 -17.86
CA THR A 143 -10.70 -8.71 -17.72
C THR A 143 -9.88 -9.31 -18.87
N GLY A 144 -8.79 -9.98 -18.50
CA GLY A 144 -7.85 -10.60 -19.44
C GLY A 144 -6.97 -9.63 -20.24
N LYS A 145 -7.06 -8.31 -20.05
CA LYS A 145 -6.15 -7.30 -20.62
C LYS A 145 -4.88 -7.20 -19.78
N GLY A 146 -3.76 -6.86 -20.44
CA GLY A 146 -2.47 -6.69 -19.79
C GLY A 146 -1.89 -7.98 -19.19
N LYS A 147 -0.99 -7.81 -18.23
CA LYS A 147 -0.37 -8.87 -17.41
C LYS A 147 -0.86 -8.74 -15.96
N ASP A 148 -1.62 -9.73 -15.50
CA ASP A 148 -1.96 -9.89 -14.08
C ASP A 148 -0.70 -10.35 -13.33
N GLN A 149 -0.05 -9.40 -12.64
CA GLN A 149 1.14 -9.62 -11.83
C GLN A 149 0.79 -10.28 -10.49
N LEU A 150 -0.35 -9.92 -9.89
CA LEU A 150 -0.81 -10.51 -8.63
C LEU A 150 -1.03 -12.02 -8.80
N ARG A 151 -1.70 -12.44 -9.88
CA ARG A 151 -1.88 -13.85 -10.23
C ARG A 151 -0.53 -14.57 -10.46
N ASP A 152 0.41 -13.93 -11.14
CA ASP A 152 1.75 -14.48 -11.43
C ASP A 152 2.59 -14.66 -10.17
N VAL A 153 2.48 -13.73 -9.22
CA VAL A 153 3.11 -13.81 -7.89
C VAL A 153 2.49 -14.92 -7.05
N ILE A 154 1.16 -15.01 -6.98
CA ILE A 154 0.46 -16.10 -6.25
C ILE A 154 0.83 -17.46 -6.84
N ASP A 155 0.82 -17.60 -8.17
CA ASP A 155 1.21 -18.84 -8.84
C ASP A 155 2.63 -19.27 -8.49
N LYS A 156 3.61 -18.36 -8.52
CA LYS A 156 4.98 -18.67 -8.10
C LYS A 156 5.08 -19.01 -6.62
N ILE A 157 4.40 -18.28 -5.73
CA ILE A 157 4.42 -18.59 -4.28
C ILE A 157 3.90 -20.01 -4.02
N VAL A 158 2.85 -20.45 -4.72
CA VAL A 158 2.24 -21.77 -4.54
C VAL A 158 3.02 -22.88 -5.25
N ASN A 159 3.44 -22.65 -6.50
CA ASN A 159 3.95 -23.70 -7.40
C ASN A 159 5.47 -23.67 -7.63
N ASN A 160 6.16 -22.56 -7.29
CA ASN A 160 7.61 -22.41 -7.42
C ASN A 160 8.20 -21.46 -6.34
N PRO A 161 8.02 -21.74 -5.03
CA PRO A 161 8.34 -20.80 -3.94
C PRO A 161 9.82 -20.40 -3.85
N THR A 162 10.72 -21.15 -4.49
CA THR A 162 12.16 -20.84 -4.60
C THR A 162 12.50 -19.93 -5.78
N ASP A 163 11.52 -19.48 -6.57
CA ASP A 163 11.76 -18.52 -7.64
C ASP A 163 12.25 -17.18 -7.06
N ARG A 164 13.33 -16.65 -7.64
CA ARG A 164 13.91 -15.36 -7.27
C ARG A 164 13.31 -14.19 -8.08
N ARG A 165 12.21 -14.45 -8.79
CA ARG A 165 11.47 -13.52 -9.66
C ARG A 165 10.00 -13.37 -9.24
N ILE A 166 9.72 -13.56 -7.94
CA ILE A 166 8.43 -13.23 -7.31
C ILE A 166 8.43 -11.73 -7.05
N ILE A 167 8.01 -10.95 -8.04
CA ILE A 167 8.09 -9.47 -8.06
C ILE A 167 6.77 -8.94 -8.64
N MET A 168 6.27 -7.86 -8.03
CA MET A 168 5.14 -7.08 -8.53
C MET A 168 5.57 -5.60 -8.56
N SER A 169 5.34 -4.92 -9.68
CA SER A 169 5.69 -3.51 -9.86
C SER A 169 4.46 -2.64 -10.10
N ALA A 170 4.42 -1.46 -9.48
CA ALA A 170 3.49 -0.39 -9.85
C ALA A 170 4.15 0.71 -10.72
N TRP A 171 5.44 0.60 -11.02
CA TRP A 171 6.16 1.54 -11.88
C TRP A 171 6.11 1.08 -13.34
N ASN A 172 5.46 1.87 -14.20
CA ASN A 172 5.29 1.59 -15.62
C ASN A 172 5.63 2.86 -16.44
N PRO A 173 6.87 2.98 -16.97
CA PRO A 173 7.30 4.16 -17.72
C PRO A 173 6.47 4.49 -18.96
N ALA A 174 5.64 3.56 -19.46
CA ALA A 174 4.78 3.79 -20.62
C ALA A 174 3.44 4.45 -20.27
N GLU A 175 3.08 4.56 -18.99
CA GLU A 175 1.98 5.43 -18.54
C GLU A 175 2.50 6.83 -18.18
N ASP A 176 3.74 6.93 -17.65
CA ASP A 176 4.41 8.21 -17.41
C ASP A 176 4.83 8.92 -18.72
N ILE A 177 4.94 8.16 -19.82
CA ILE A 177 5.39 8.60 -21.14
C ILE A 177 4.55 7.90 -22.22
N GLU A 178 3.55 8.57 -22.80
CA GLU A 178 2.97 8.09 -24.05
C GLU A 178 4.07 8.02 -25.15
N PRO A 179 4.11 7.00 -26.05
CA PRO A 179 2.98 6.15 -26.43
C PRO A 179 3.23 4.62 -26.46
N HIS A 180 2.10 3.91 -26.45
CA HIS A 180 1.86 2.49 -26.75
C HIS A 180 2.99 1.59 -27.32
N LYS A 181 3.22 0.42 -26.68
CA LYS A 181 3.51 -0.86 -27.37
C LYS A 181 3.14 -2.09 -26.53
N LYS A 182 2.58 -3.11 -27.19
CA LYS A 182 2.04 -4.34 -26.56
C LYS A 182 3.16 -5.34 -26.22
N MET A 183 3.01 -6.07 -25.10
CA MET A 183 3.68 -7.36 -24.87
C MET A 183 2.69 -8.52 -24.99
N GLN A 184 3.16 -9.67 -25.48
CA GLN A 184 2.36 -10.89 -25.65
C GLN A 184 2.50 -11.84 -24.45
N LYS A 185 1.48 -12.69 -24.24
CA LYS A 185 1.43 -13.66 -23.13
C LYS A 185 2.28 -14.89 -23.42
N ILE A 186 2.90 -15.44 -22.37
CA ILE A 186 3.39 -16.82 -22.32
C ILE A 186 2.45 -17.59 -21.39
N SER A 187 1.93 -18.73 -21.86
CA SER A 187 1.17 -19.67 -21.04
C SER A 187 2.06 -20.84 -20.60
N ASN A 188 1.85 -21.33 -19.39
CA ASN A 188 2.26 -22.67 -18.97
C ASN A 188 1.20 -23.22 -18.00
N ASN A 189 0.82 -24.48 -18.18
CA ASN A 189 -0.05 -25.22 -17.26
C ASN A 189 0.79 -26.13 -16.36
N LYS A 190 0.45 -26.26 -15.07
CA LYS A 190 0.50 -27.53 -14.31
C LYS A 190 -0.20 -27.47 -12.93
N ILE A 191 -0.22 -28.63 -12.27
CA ILE A 191 -1.27 -29.17 -11.36
C ILE A 191 -0.54 -30.08 -10.34
N LYS A 192 -0.84 -30.20 -9.02
CA LYS A 192 -1.99 -29.77 -8.16
C LYS A 192 -1.56 -29.69 -6.68
N THR A 193 -2.00 -28.70 -5.89
CA THR A 193 -2.12 -28.78 -4.41
C THR A 193 -3.23 -27.86 -3.84
N LYS A 194 -3.42 -27.84 -2.52
CA LYS A 194 -4.55 -27.19 -1.80
C LYS A 194 -4.75 -25.71 -2.19
N LYS A 195 -5.98 -25.39 -2.58
CA LYS A 195 -6.46 -24.14 -3.23
C LYS A 195 -5.73 -23.85 -4.55
N THR A 196 -6.49 -23.72 -5.64
CA THR A 196 -5.93 -23.26 -6.93
C THR A 196 -5.59 -21.77 -6.85
N VAL A 197 -4.75 -21.28 -7.75
CA VAL A 197 -4.46 -19.84 -7.89
C VAL A 197 -5.76 -19.04 -8.07
N ASP A 198 -6.71 -19.55 -8.86
CA ASP A 198 -8.03 -18.93 -9.04
C ASP A 198 -8.85 -18.86 -7.74
N GLN A 199 -8.76 -19.88 -6.87
CA GLN A 199 -9.43 -19.89 -5.57
C GLN A 199 -8.80 -18.89 -4.59
N ILE A 200 -7.47 -18.83 -4.53
CA ILE A 200 -6.74 -17.86 -3.67
C ILE A 200 -7.02 -16.43 -4.14
N LEU A 201 -6.95 -16.19 -5.45
CA LEU A 201 -7.21 -14.87 -6.03
C LEU A 201 -8.65 -14.42 -5.77
N LYS A 202 -9.62 -15.31 -5.96
CA LYS A 202 -11.03 -15.05 -5.65
C LYS A 202 -11.23 -14.71 -4.16
N GLU A 203 -10.64 -15.47 -3.25
CA GLU A 203 -10.73 -15.20 -1.80
C GLU A 203 -10.11 -13.85 -1.43
N LEU A 204 -9.02 -13.42 -2.09
CA LEU A 204 -8.42 -12.09 -1.89
C LEU A 204 -9.29 -10.95 -2.45
N GLU A 205 -9.99 -11.18 -3.55
CA GLU A 205 -10.92 -10.21 -4.17
C GLU A 205 -12.22 -10.04 -3.36
N GLU A 206 -12.71 -11.14 -2.77
CA GLU A 206 -13.90 -11.19 -1.90
C GLU A 206 -13.63 -10.72 -0.46
N PHE A 207 -12.37 -10.62 -0.02
CA PHE A 207 -11.99 -10.24 1.34
C PHE A 207 -12.44 -8.81 1.70
N THR A 208 -12.98 -8.64 2.92
CA THR A 208 -13.54 -7.38 3.42
C THR A 208 -12.91 -6.93 4.72
N PHE A 209 -13.29 -5.75 5.21
CA PHE A 209 -12.84 -5.28 6.52
C PHE A 209 -13.48 -6.06 7.68
N ASP A 210 -14.68 -6.62 7.46
CA ASP A 210 -15.41 -7.36 8.50
C ASP A 210 -14.81 -8.76 8.74
N ASP A 211 -13.93 -9.22 7.84
CA ASP A 211 -13.09 -10.43 7.99
C ASP A 211 -11.83 -10.19 8.87
N ILE A 212 -11.61 -8.97 9.38
CA ILE A 212 -10.45 -8.62 10.21
C ILE A 212 -10.86 -8.30 11.65
N GLU A 213 -10.31 -9.08 12.59
CA GLU A 213 -10.25 -8.73 14.01
C GLU A 213 -8.88 -8.14 14.37
N ILE A 214 -8.87 -7.02 15.11
CA ILE A 214 -7.65 -6.45 15.69
C ILE A 214 -7.67 -6.70 17.19
N ILE A 215 -6.81 -7.61 17.65
CA ILE A 215 -6.69 -8.00 19.06
C ILE A 215 -5.60 -7.14 19.73
N ASP A 216 -5.80 -6.78 21.01
CA ASP A 216 -4.86 -6.09 21.90
C ASP A 216 -4.23 -4.76 21.41
N TYR A 217 -4.85 -4.08 20.43
CA TYR A 217 -4.38 -2.78 19.94
C TYR A 217 -4.74 -1.62 20.88
N ASN A 218 -3.80 -1.26 21.76
CA ASN A 218 -3.92 -0.15 22.72
C ASN A 218 -2.98 1.03 22.37
N PRO A 219 -3.29 1.87 21.35
CA PRO A 219 -2.46 2.99 20.96
C PRO A 219 -2.70 4.25 21.81
N HIS A 220 -1.71 5.15 21.79
CA HIS A 220 -1.88 6.55 22.15
C HIS A 220 -2.95 7.25 21.27
N GLY A 221 -3.36 8.45 21.70
CA GLY A 221 -4.39 9.24 21.04
C GLY A 221 -4.14 9.54 19.54
N LYS A 222 -5.17 10.05 18.87
CA LYS A 222 -5.06 10.50 17.47
C LYS A 222 -4.18 11.74 17.39
N ILE A 223 -3.20 11.74 16.49
CA ILE A 223 -2.45 12.93 16.09
C ILE A 223 -2.97 13.36 14.71
N TYR A 224 -3.55 14.56 14.64
CA TYR A 224 -4.05 15.12 13.38
C TYR A 224 -2.89 15.72 12.57
N MET A 225 -2.82 15.35 11.30
CA MET A 225 -1.86 15.87 10.33
C MET A 225 -2.63 16.23 9.05
N LYS A 226 -2.26 17.34 8.42
CA LYS A 226 -2.84 17.73 7.12
C LYS A 226 -2.02 17.08 6.00
N MET A 227 -2.70 16.54 5.00
CA MET A 227 -2.07 16.12 3.76
C MET A 227 -1.75 17.36 2.92
N SER A 228 -0.59 17.37 2.26
CA SER A 228 -0.25 18.38 1.26
C SER A 228 -0.77 17.97 -0.12
N ALA A 229 -1.22 18.95 -0.93
CA ALA A 229 -1.94 18.72 -2.19
C ALA A 229 -1.25 19.35 -3.41
#